data_AF-A0A1H9ITR2-F1
#
_entry.id   AF-A0A1H9ITR2-F1
#
_cell.length_a   1.000
_cell.length_b   1.000
_cell.length_c   1.000
_cell.angle_alpha   90.00
_cell.angle_beta   90.00
_cell.angle_gamma   90.00
#
_symmetry.space_group_name_H-M   'P 1'
#
loop_
_entity.id
_entity.type
_entity.pdbx_description
1 polymer ?
#
loop_
_entity_poly.entity_id
_entity_poly.type
_entity_poly.pdbx_seq_one_letter_code
_entity_poly.pdbx_strand_id
1 'polypeptide(L)' 'MIVTLDEVLDESEKYVRKMAEEKRYGDITVTVTLHDGMPVKLSTAFCEHLARRTLKKFTVQK' A
#
# COMPACT_ATOMS: atom_id res chain seq x y z
N MET A 1 4.63 -19.83 -11.37
CA MET A 1 3.22 -19.44 -11.17
C MET A 1 3.10 -18.05 -11.80
N ILE A 2 2.46 -17.93 -12.96
CA ILE A 2 2.25 -16.62 -13.58
C ILE A 2 1.09 -16.01 -12.82
N VAL A 3 1.38 -15.05 -11.93
CA VAL A 3 0.33 -14.30 -11.26
C VAL A 3 -0.14 -13.26 -12.28
N THR A 4 -1.44 -13.18 -12.53
CA THR A 4 -1.95 -12.17 -13.45
C THR A 4 -1.96 -10.80 -12.79
N LEU A 5 -1.88 -9.73 -13.59
CA LEU A 5 -1.84 -8.37 -13.06
C LEU A 5 -3.11 -8.04 -12.25
N ASP A 6 -4.26 -8.54 -12.69
CA ASP A 6 -5.54 -8.39 -11.99
C ASP A 6 -5.55 -9.09 -10.62
N GLU A 7 -5.00 -10.30 -10.51
CA GLU A 7 -4.89 -11.00 -9.22
C GLU A 7 -4.00 -10.23 -8.24
N VAL A 8 -2.87 -9.69 -8.72
CA VAL A 8 -1.97 -8.88 -7.88
C VAL A 8 -2.66 -7.61 -7.41
N LEU A 9 -3.44 -6.95 -8.27
CA LEU A 9 -4.20 -5.75 -7.90
C LEU A 9 -5.28 -6.07 -6.87
N ASP A 10 -6.03 -7.15 -7.04
CA ASP A 10 -7.08 -7.57 -6.12
C ASP A 10 -6.50 -7.96 -4.74
N GLU A 11 -5.39 -8.71 -4.71
CA GLU A 11 -4.70 -9.04 -3.46
C GLU A 11 -4.13 -7.79 -2.76
N SER A 12 -3.58 -6.85 -3.54
CA SER A 12 -3.06 -5.58 -3.03
C SER A 12 -4.19 -4.73 -2.42
N GLU A 13 -5.32 -4.62 -3.10
CA GLU A 13 -6.48 -3.88 -2.62
C GLU A 13 -7.01 -4.49 -1.31
N LYS A 14 -7.18 -5.82 -1.26
CA LYS A 14 -7.63 -6.52 -0.06
C LYS A 14 -6.68 -6.27 1.12
N TYR A 15 -5.37 -6.33 0.89
CA TYR A 15 -4.40 -6.09 1.94
C TYR A 15 -4.46 -4.65 2.46
N VAL A 16 -4.54 -3.66 1.56
CA VAL A 16 -4.62 -2.24 1.94
C VAL A 16 -5.90 -1.94 2.71
N ARG A 17 -7.05 -2.44 2.25
CA ARG A 17 -8.34 -2.27 2.95
C ARG A 17 -8.29 -2.88 4.35
N LYS A 18 -7.82 -4.12 4.46
CA LYS A 18 -7.70 -4.82 5.74
C LYS A 18 -6.80 -4.07 6.72
N MET A 19 -5.61 -3.65 6.28
CA MET A 19 -4.68 -2.91 7.13
C MET A 19 -5.22 -1.52 7.51
N ALA A 20 -5.94 -0.84 6.62
CA ALA A 20 -6.56 0.45 6.91
C ALA A 20 -7.71 0.36 7.94
N GLU A 21 -8.44 -0.76 7.96
CA GLU A 21 -9.47 -1.03 8.98
C GLU A 21 -8.85 -1.40 10.33
N GLU A 22 -7.80 -2.22 10.33
CA GLU A 22 -7.15 -2.71 11.56
C GLU A 22 -6.24 -1.66 12.22
N LYS A 23 -5.62 -0.75 11.44
CA LYS A 23 -4.59 0.17 11.91
C LYS A 23 -5.03 1.62 11.78
N ARG A 24 -5.03 2.35 12.90
CA ARG A 24 -5.40 3.79 12.93
C ARG A 24 -4.29 4.72 12.42
N TYR A 25 -3.03 4.27 12.48
CA TYR A 25 -1.85 5.05 12.12
C TYR A 25 -0.77 4.12 11.55
N GLY A 26 0.14 4.67 10.76
CA GLY A 26 1.22 3.94 10.10
C GLY A 26 1.13 4.01 8.58
N ASP A 27 2.15 3.48 7.92
CA ASP A 27 2.26 3.42 6.47
C ASP A 27 2.04 1.98 5.99
N ILE A 28 1.15 1.83 5.00
CA ILE A 28 0.90 0.57 4.30
C ILE A 28 1.66 0.64 2.98
N THR A 29 2.68 -0.20 2.83
CA THR A 29 3.49 -0.30 1.62
C THR A 29 3.18 -1.60 0.91
N VAL A 30 2.83 -1.51 -0.36
CA VAL A 30 2.68 -2.66 -1.24
C VAL A 30 3.63 -2.48 -2.42
N THR A 31 4.53 -3.44 -2.59
CA THR A 31 5.56 -3.44 -3.63
C THR A 31 5.28 -4.59 -4.59
N VAL A 32 5.01 -4.25 -5.84
CA VAL A 32 4.87 -5.21 -6.94
C VAL A 32 6.16 -5.22 -7.74
N THR A 33 6.82 -6.37 -7.80
CA THR A 33 7.99 -6.58 -8.65
C THR A 33 7.55 -7.19 -9.96
N LEU A 34 7.89 -6.52 -11.07
CA LEU A 34 7.64 -6.98 -12.43
C LEU A 34 8.93 -7.56 -13.02
N HIS A 35 8.80 -8.62 -13.83
CA HIS A 35 9.85 -9.16 -14.70
C HIS A 35 9.25 -9.31 -16.10
N ASP A 36 9.88 -8.72 -17.11
CA ASP A 36 9.36 -8.69 -18.49
C ASP A 36 7.90 -8.22 -18.62
N GLY A 37 7.51 -7.25 -17.79
CA GLY A 37 6.14 -6.72 -17.75
C GLY A 37 5.11 -7.61 -17.04
N MET A 38 5.51 -8.79 -16.54
CA MET A 38 4.65 -9.68 -15.76
C MET A 38 4.99 -9.58 -14.27
N PRO A 39 3.99 -9.55 -13.36
CA PRO A 39 4.28 -9.54 -11.94
C PRO A 39 4.80 -10.90 -11.48
N VAL A 40 5.94 -10.87 -10.79
CA VAL A 40 6.62 -12.07 -10.28
C VAL A 40 6.63 -12.14 -8.76
N LYS A 41 6.44 -11.00 -8.09
CA LYS A 41 6.45 -10.93 -6.62
C LYS A 41 5.60 -9.78 -6.12
N LEU A 42 4.71 -10.08 -5.18
CA LEU A 42 4.02 -9.11 -4.33
C LEU A 42 4.72 -9.10 -2.96
N SER A 43 5.05 -7.93 -2.44
CA SER A 43 5.62 -7.77 -1.10
C SER A 43 4.83 -6.72 -0.35
N THR A 44 4.32 -7.08 0.82
CA THR A 44 3.53 -6.20 1.67
C THR A 44 4.30 -5.90 2.95
N ALA A 45 4.33 -4.62 3.32
CA ALA A 45 4.97 -4.16 4.53
C ALA A 45 4.06 -3.13 5.21
N PHE A 46 3.91 -3.26 6.53
CA PHE A 46 3.26 -2.27 7.37
C PHE A 46 4.30 -1.69 8.32
N CYS A 47 4.40 -0.37 8.34
CA CYS A 47 5.35 0.34 9.19
C CYS A 47 4.59 1.20 10.20
N GLU A 48 4.67 0.85 11.48
CA GLU A 48 4.05 1.60 12.58
C GLU A 48 4.97 2.70 13.14
N HIS A 49 5.90 3.23 12.34
CA HIS A 49 6.81 4.29 12.80
C HIS A 49 6.08 5.63 12.93
N LEU A 50 5.60 5.90 14.15
CA LEU A 50 5.71 7.14 14.94
C LEU A 50 5.68 8.51 14.25
N ALA A 51 4.99 8.69 13.13
CA ALA A 51 4.47 10.00 12.74
C ALA A 51 3.00 10.06 13.14
N ARG A 52 2.72 10.52 14.36
CA ARG A 52 1.39 10.98 14.77
C ARG A 52 0.88 11.88 13.64
N ARG A 53 -0.14 11.41 12.89
CA ARG A 53 -0.62 12.03 11.64
C ARG A 53 -0.79 13.53 11.89
N THR A 54 0.15 14.33 11.41
CA THR A 54 0.13 15.77 11.68
C THR A 54 -0.91 16.36 10.75
N LEU A 55 -2.08 16.67 11.32
CA LEU A 55 -3.18 17.40 10.66
C LEU A 55 -2.76 18.84 10.37
N LYS A 56 -1.72 19.07 9.56
CA LYS A 56 -1.45 20.41 9.02
C LYS A 56 -2.24 20.56 7.73
N LYS A 57 -3.37 21.25 7.84
CA LYS A 57 -4.07 21.83 6.68
C LYS A 57 -3.14 22.88 6.08
N PHE A 58 -2.62 22.63 4.89
CA PHE A 58 -1.98 23.67 4.09
C PHE A 58 -3.07 24.39 3.30
N THR A 59 -3.36 25.63 3.69
CA THR A 59 -4.18 26.53 2.88
C THR A 59 -3.26 27.18 1.86
N VAL A 60 -3.46 26.89 0.58
CA VAL A 60 -2.82 27.62 -0.52
C VAL A 60 -3.44 29.01 -0.55
N GLN A 61 -2.68 30.05 -0.22
CA GLN A 61 -3.07 31.42 -0.53
C GLN A 61 -2.69 31.71 -1.99
N LYS A 62 -3.66 32.28 -2.71
CA LYS A 62 -3.61 32.62 -4.15
C LYS A 62 -2.63 33.75 -4.43
#